data_AF-A0A1V6TQ76-F1
#
_entry.id   AF-A0A1V6TQ76-F1
#
_cell.length_a   1.000
_cell.length_b   1.000
_cell.length_c   1.000
_cell.angle_alpha   90.00
_cell.angle_beta   90.00
_cell.angle_gamma   90.00
#
_symmetry.space_group_name_H-M   'P 1'
#
loop_
_entity.id
_entity.type
_entity.pdbx_description
1 polymer ?
#
loop_
_entity_poly.entity_id
_entity_poly.type
_entity_poly.pdbx_seq_one_letter_code
_entity_poly.pdbx_strand_id
1 'polypeptide(L)'
;MKLSQASWWLAACMGTLINASGILEVDLVFPRNESYAPIDSFPVVFAFQNAELARYLNPRLTYDLWSWDNSNNTFPSWEELRWVNWTDYDTYFAHSYFSKFNKEGRWRVRWTLSWDSCDQDILESGHSLRDGIIHNSTTWSTDFTIKNSAPKVDLIAATSNKTCPGEYGVAINVTDKTMKIPFGVSWSGGKYTNDTCAVLAFSPTPTPNPCRVHINKTTVESMEASLHARLCNSLNPPDDCPEEGKNAAQQLAVTGIFLFLSTVGAIGFLFKL
;
A
#
# COMPACT_ATOMS: atom_id res chain seq x y z
N MET A 1 -23.04 -60.92 -6.95
CA MET A 1 -21.89 -60.01 -6.78
C MET A 1 -22.44 -58.58 -6.78
N LYS A 2 -22.60 -57.98 -5.61
CA LYS A 2 -22.97 -56.56 -5.44
C LYS A 2 -21.68 -55.75 -5.34
N LEU A 3 -21.62 -54.58 -5.97
CA LEU A 3 -20.78 -53.40 -5.65
C LEU A 3 -21.25 -52.29 -6.62
N SER A 4 -22.25 -51.49 -6.22
CA SER A 4 -22.09 -50.15 -5.61
C SER A 4 -21.61 -49.10 -6.61
N GLN A 5 -22.57 -48.37 -7.18
CA GLN A 5 -22.35 -47.20 -8.02
C GLN A 5 -22.10 -46.00 -7.11
N ALA A 6 -20.83 -45.63 -6.91
CA ALA A 6 -20.47 -44.47 -6.11
C ALA A 6 -20.69 -43.18 -6.93
N SER A 7 -21.65 -42.38 -6.46
CA SER A 7 -21.92 -41.04 -6.95
C SER A 7 -20.79 -40.09 -6.54
N TRP A 8 -20.11 -39.48 -7.51
CA TRP A 8 -19.17 -38.39 -7.26
C TRP A 8 -19.92 -37.06 -7.28
N TRP A 9 -20.16 -36.49 -6.09
CA TRP A 9 -20.52 -35.09 -5.95
C TRP A 9 -19.23 -34.27 -5.84
N LEU A 10 -18.82 -33.63 -6.93
CA LEU A 10 -17.86 -32.53 -6.87
C LEU A 10 -18.61 -31.30 -6.36
N ALA A 11 -18.48 -31.03 -5.06
CA ALA A 11 -18.85 -29.74 -4.50
C ALA A 11 -17.81 -28.70 -4.96
N ALA A 12 -18.08 -28.05 -6.10
CA ALA A 12 -17.36 -26.86 -6.49
C ALA A 12 -17.77 -25.74 -5.53
N CYS A 13 -16.92 -25.40 -4.56
CA CYS A 13 -17.00 -24.14 -3.84
C CYS A 13 -16.71 -23.00 -4.82
N MET A 14 -17.71 -22.61 -5.61
CA MET A 14 -17.72 -21.29 -6.25
C MET A 14 -17.92 -20.28 -5.12
N GLY A 15 -16.81 -19.82 -4.54
CA GLY A 15 -16.82 -18.59 -3.77
C GLY A 15 -17.41 -17.50 -4.65
N THR A 16 -18.51 -16.91 -4.22
CA THR A 16 -19.08 -15.75 -4.90
C THR A 16 -18.00 -14.69 -4.94
N LEU A 17 -17.51 -14.37 -6.14
CA LEU A 17 -16.75 -13.15 -6.39
C LEU A 17 -17.73 -12.00 -6.14
N ILE A 18 -17.84 -11.57 -4.89
CA ILE A 18 -18.45 -10.30 -4.56
C ILE A 18 -17.61 -9.28 -5.31
N ASN A 19 -18.23 -8.62 -6.28
CA ASN A 19 -17.60 -7.50 -6.96
C ASN A 19 -17.30 -6.46 -5.87
N ALA A 20 -16.04 -6.38 -5.42
CA ALA A 20 -15.61 -5.66 -4.24
C ALA A 20 -15.58 -4.13 -4.46
N SER A 21 -16.33 -3.61 -5.42
CA SER A 21 -16.27 -2.20 -5.84
C SER A 21 -16.62 -1.20 -4.72
N GLY A 22 -17.27 -1.66 -3.64
CA GLY A 22 -17.58 -0.86 -2.46
C GLY A 22 -16.74 -1.18 -1.22
N ILE A 23 -15.66 -1.96 -1.32
CA ILE A 23 -14.84 -2.31 -0.14
C ILE A 23 -13.47 -1.64 -0.27
N LEU A 24 -13.19 -0.67 0.60
CA LEU A 24 -11.80 -0.25 0.81
C LEU A 24 -11.14 -1.26 1.73
N GLU A 25 -10.01 -1.83 1.32
CA GLU A 25 -9.23 -2.74 2.15
C GLU A 25 -7.82 -2.21 2.36
N VAL A 26 -7.34 -2.24 3.60
CA VAL A 26 -5.99 -1.80 3.95
C VAL A 26 -5.25 -2.92 4.64
N ASP A 27 -4.13 -3.35 4.08
CA ASP A 27 -3.36 -4.49 4.55
C ASP A 27 -1.95 -4.12 4.94
N LEU A 28 -1.43 -4.70 6.02
CA LEU A 28 0.00 -4.81 6.23
C LEU A 28 0.54 -5.90 5.29
N VAL A 29 1.23 -5.49 4.23
CA VAL A 29 1.79 -6.40 3.22
C VAL A 29 3.13 -6.95 3.67
N PHE A 30 3.92 -6.10 4.31
CA PHE A 30 5.24 -6.44 4.81
C PHE A 30 5.60 -5.55 6.02
N PRO A 31 6.22 -6.10 7.09
CA PRO A 31 6.60 -7.49 7.27
C PRO A 31 5.43 -8.43 7.58
N ARG A 32 5.64 -9.72 7.34
CA ARG A 32 4.76 -10.81 7.81
C ARG A 32 5.37 -11.46 9.06
N ASN A 33 4.61 -12.35 9.70
CA ASN A 33 5.09 -13.14 10.83
C ASN A 33 6.12 -14.20 10.42
N GLU A 34 7.28 -13.74 9.99
CA GLU A 34 8.37 -14.50 9.41
C GLU A 34 9.73 -14.00 9.92
N SER A 35 10.80 -14.63 9.42
CA SER A 35 12.18 -14.20 9.67
C SER A 35 12.82 -13.67 8.40
N TYR A 36 13.60 -12.59 8.53
CA TYR A 36 14.30 -11.93 7.42
C TYR A 36 15.78 -11.76 7.74
N ALA A 37 16.63 -11.83 6.72
CA ALA A 37 18.04 -11.48 6.85
C ALA A 37 18.20 -10.00 7.22
N PRO A 38 19.24 -9.61 7.98
CA PRO A 38 19.53 -8.22 8.23
C PRO A 38 19.75 -7.42 6.93
N ILE A 39 19.27 -6.19 6.92
CA ILE A 39 19.36 -5.27 5.78
C ILE A 39 19.42 -3.82 6.26
N ASP A 40 20.13 -2.95 5.51
CA ASP A 40 20.33 -1.55 5.87
C ASP A 40 19.09 -0.66 5.63
N SER A 41 18.15 -1.10 4.80
CA SER A 41 16.89 -0.41 4.50
C SER A 41 15.76 -1.42 4.47
N PHE A 42 15.22 -1.72 5.65
CA PHE A 42 14.13 -2.66 5.80
C PHE A 42 12.79 -1.99 5.47
N PRO A 43 12.01 -2.50 4.52
CA PRO A 43 10.74 -1.91 4.15
C PRO A 43 9.66 -2.22 5.19
N VAL A 44 8.71 -1.31 5.34
CA VAL A 44 7.38 -1.57 5.89
C VAL A 44 6.40 -1.10 4.82
N VAL A 45 5.50 -1.99 4.41
CA VAL A 45 4.62 -1.77 3.25
C VAL A 45 3.18 -2.08 3.62
N PHE A 46 2.31 -1.13 3.38
CA PHE A 46 0.87 -1.27 3.44
C PHE A 46 0.26 -1.14 2.05
N ALA A 47 -0.84 -1.82 1.79
CA ALA A 47 -1.59 -1.69 0.55
C ALA A 47 -3.01 -1.22 0.85
N PHE A 48 -3.46 -0.20 0.13
CA PHE A 48 -4.86 0.23 0.05
C PHE A 48 -5.42 -0.36 -1.24
N GLN A 49 -6.24 -1.40 -1.16
CA GLN A 49 -6.97 -1.96 -2.31
C GLN A 49 -8.27 -1.20 -2.53
N ASN A 50 -8.66 -1.00 -3.80
CA ASN A 50 -9.74 -0.07 -4.17
C ASN A 50 -9.47 1.33 -3.62
N ALA A 51 -8.24 1.79 -3.83
CA ALA A 51 -7.69 2.99 -3.20
C ALA A 51 -8.51 4.26 -3.49
N GLU A 52 -9.23 4.32 -4.62
CA GLU A 52 -10.11 5.46 -4.94
C GLU A 52 -11.18 5.73 -3.88
N LEU A 53 -11.62 4.73 -3.12
CA LEU A 53 -12.63 4.88 -2.06
C LEU A 53 -12.08 5.65 -0.85
N ALA A 54 -10.76 5.59 -0.65
CA ALA A 54 -10.08 6.23 0.48
C ALA A 54 -10.23 7.75 0.50
N ARG A 55 -10.46 8.39 -0.67
CA ARG A 55 -10.74 9.84 -0.72
C ARG A 55 -11.95 10.22 0.13
N TYR A 56 -12.95 9.35 0.21
CA TYR A 56 -14.19 9.60 0.95
C TYR A 56 -14.12 9.23 2.43
N LEU A 57 -12.93 8.88 2.95
CA LEU A 57 -12.75 8.38 4.33
C LEU A 57 -11.68 9.08 5.16
N ASN A 58 -11.00 10.12 4.65
CA ASN A 58 -9.95 10.85 5.37
C ASN A 58 -8.95 9.95 6.13
N PRO A 59 -8.39 8.90 5.50
CA PRO A 59 -7.67 7.87 6.24
C PRO A 59 -6.38 8.40 6.82
N ARG A 60 -6.03 7.89 8.01
CA ARG A 60 -4.75 8.12 8.65
C ARG A 60 -4.15 6.77 9.05
N LEU A 61 -2.90 6.56 8.66
CA LEU A 61 -2.16 5.35 8.98
C LEU A 61 -0.94 5.71 9.83
N THR A 62 -0.93 5.21 11.06
CA THR A 62 0.18 5.37 12.00
C THR A 62 0.67 4.02 12.47
N TYR A 63 1.95 3.88 12.72
CA TYR A 63 2.51 2.63 13.22
C TYR A 63 3.77 2.86 14.03
N ASP A 64 4.06 1.89 14.89
CA ASP A 64 5.27 1.85 15.68
C ASP A 64 6.00 0.53 15.47
N LEU A 65 7.32 0.62 15.44
CA LEU A 65 8.22 -0.53 15.43
C LEU A 65 8.80 -0.68 16.83
N TRP A 66 8.57 -1.85 17.42
CA TRP A 66 8.93 -2.15 18.79
C TRP A 66 9.91 -3.31 18.86
N SER A 67 10.99 -3.14 19.63
CA SER A 67 11.96 -4.20 19.91
C SER A 67 11.54 -5.00 21.13
N TRP A 68 11.38 -6.32 20.98
CA TRP A 68 11.12 -7.21 22.12
C TRP A 68 12.27 -7.24 23.13
N ASP A 69 13.50 -7.11 22.63
CA ASP A 69 14.71 -7.22 23.44
C ASP A 69 15.04 -5.89 24.17
N ASN A 70 14.32 -4.81 23.85
CA ASN A 70 14.44 -3.51 24.54
C ASN A 70 13.15 -2.71 24.38
N SER A 71 12.24 -2.86 25.34
CA SER A 71 10.88 -2.32 25.29
C SER A 71 10.78 -0.79 25.25
N ASN A 72 11.87 -0.07 25.52
CA ASN A 72 11.96 1.39 25.40
C ASN A 72 12.30 1.87 23.98
N ASN A 73 12.65 0.97 23.05
CA ASN A 73 12.93 1.31 21.66
C ASN A 73 11.65 1.21 20.82
N THR A 74 10.81 2.24 20.90
CA THR A 74 9.64 2.42 20.03
C THR A 74 9.94 3.50 18.99
N PHE A 75 9.73 3.17 17.72
CA PHE A 75 9.92 4.12 16.61
C PHE A 75 8.57 4.51 16.01
N PRO A 76 7.94 5.61 16.47
CA PRO A 76 6.68 6.07 15.91
C PRO A 76 6.90 6.54 14.47
N SER A 77 6.00 6.14 13.59
CA SER A 77 6.01 6.43 12.16
C SER A 77 4.58 6.65 11.67
N TRP A 78 4.45 7.33 10.54
CA TRP A 78 3.16 7.56 9.90
C TRP A 78 3.36 7.71 8.40
N GLU A 79 2.31 7.38 7.65
CA GLU A 79 2.27 7.64 6.22
C GLU A 79 1.59 8.99 5.97
N GLU A 80 2.19 9.80 5.09
CA GLU A 80 1.62 11.09 4.69
C GLU A 80 0.56 10.86 3.61
N LEU A 81 -0.66 10.54 4.06
CA LEU A 81 -1.78 10.22 3.19
C LEU A 81 -2.55 11.46 2.70
N ARG A 82 -2.29 12.65 3.25
CA ARG A 82 -3.10 13.86 2.98
C ARG A 82 -2.98 14.34 1.54
N TRP A 83 -1.83 14.07 0.91
CA TRP A 83 -1.49 14.54 -0.43
C TRP A 83 -1.63 13.45 -1.51
N VAL A 84 -2.10 12.26 -1.14
CA VAL A 84 -2.30 11.16 -2.07
C VAL A 84 -3.46 11.48 -3.00
N ASN A 85 -3.21 11.42 -4.31
CA ASN A 85 -4.28 11.45 -5.29
C ASN A 85 -4.86 10.05 -5.46
N TRP A 86 -5.86 9.72 -4.65
CA TRP A 86 -6.44 8.38 -4.58
C TRP A 86 -7.04 7.88 -5.90
N THR A 87 -7.40 8.77 -6.82
CA THR A 87 -7.99 8.39 -8.12
C THR A 87 -6.98 7.80 -9.10
N ASP A 88 -5.68 7.94 -8.84
CA ASP A 88 -4.63 7.47 -9.74
C ASP A 88 -4.28 5.99 -9.51
N TYR A 89 -4.93 5.35 -8.52
CA TYR A 89 -4.54 4.03 -8.03
C TYR A 89 -5.74 3.08 -7.88
N ASP A 90 -5.63 1.90 -8.50
CA ASP A 90 -6.46 0.75 -8.10
C ASP A 90 -5.97 0.21 -6.74
N THR A 91 -4.65 0.13 -6.58
CA THR A 91 -3.99 -0.19 -5.31
C THR A 91 -2.88 0.82 -5.02
N TYR A 92 -2.93 1.44 -3.86
CA TYR A 92 -1.90 2.37 -3.40
C TYR A 92 -1.01 1.71 -2.35
N PHE A 93 0.30 1.73 -2.57
CA PHE A 93 1.29 1.16 -1.65
C PHE A 93 1.93 2.25 -0.79
N ALA A 94 1.48 2.37 0.45
CA ALA A 94 2.10 3.24 1.44
C ALA A 94 3.32 2.54 2.04
N HIS A 95 4.49 3.18 2.03
CA HIS A 95 5.74 2.51 2.36
C HIS A 95 6.78 3.44 2.95
N SER A 96 7.56 2.88 3.87
CA SER A 96 8.73 3.53 4.48
C SER A 96 9.85 2.52 4.70
N TYR A 97 11.08 3.02 4.84
CA TYR A 97 12.29 2.20 5.01
C TYR A 97 13.02 2.56 6.31
N PHE A 98 13.58 1.55 6.96
CA PHE A 98 14.17 1.67 8.29
C PHE A 98 15.55 1.03 8.37
N SER A 99 16.51 1.72 8.98
CA SER A 99 17.91 1.25 9.10
C SER A 99 18.22 0.45 10.37
N LYS A 100 17.22 0.21 11.22
CA LYS A 100 17.40 -0.45 12.53
C LYS A 100 17.45 -1.98 12.47
N PHE A 101 17.25 -2.55 11.29
CA PHE A 101 17.11 -3.99 11.07
C PHE A 101 18.35 -4.62 10.43
N ASN A 102 19.51 -3.98 10.61
CA ASN A 102 20.81 -4.50 10.17
C ASN A 102 21.49 -5.45 11.18
N LYS A 103 20.77 -5.82 12.26
CA LYS A 103 21.22 -6.77 13.27
C LYS A 103 20.07 -7.71 13.66
N GLU A 104 20.42 -8.88 14.16
CA GLU A 104 19.45 -9.84 14.67
C GLU A 104 18.63 -9.26 15.83
N GLY A 105 17.36 -9.66 15.90
CA GLY A 105 16.46 -9.22 16.95
C GLY A 105 15.01 -9.59 16.68
N ARG A 106 14.17 -9.55 17.71
CA ARG A 106 12.73 -9.76 17.59
C ARG A 106 12.00 -8.43 17.63
N TRP A 107 11.06 -8.26 16.72
CA TRP A 107 10.40 -6.99 16.48
C TRP A 107 8.90 -7.18 16.34
N ARG A 108 8.17 -6.10 16.60
CA ARG A 108 6.74 -5.99 16.35
C ARG A 108 6.48 -4.73 15.57
N VAL A 109 5.65 -4.84 14.53
CA VAL A 109 4.97 -3.69 13.95
C VAL A 109 3.57 -3.63 14.54
N ARG A 110 3.25 -2.53 15.21
CA ARG A 110 1.89 -2.22 15.66
C ARG A 110 1.39 -1.06 14.82
N TRP A 111 0.24 -1.20 14.20
CA TRP A 111 -0.30 -0.17 13.30
C TRP A 111 -1.76 0.08 13.58
N THR A 112 -2.17 1.32 13.36
CA THR A 112 -3.52 1.81 13.52
C THR A 112 -3.94 2.50 12.24
N LEU A 113 -5.03 2.02 11.64
CA LEU A 113 -5.77 2.76 10.64
C LEU A 113 -6.90 3.50 11.34
N SER A 114 -6.96 4.81 11.14
CA SER A 114 -8.11 5.64 11.48
C SER A 114 -8.78 6.12 10.20
N TRP A 115 -10.09 6.24 10.23
CA TRP A 115 -10.86 6.78 9.12
C TRP A 115 -12.11 7.49 9.63
N ASP A 116 -12.56 8.44 8.84
CA ASP A 116 -13.75 9.24 9.10
C ASP A 116 -14.86 8.84 8.12
N SER A 117 -16.11 9.02 8.51
CA SER A 117 -17.28 8.81 7.64
C SER A 117 -18.42 9.73 8.02
N CYS A 118 -19.39 9.88 7.13
CA CYS A 118 -20.58 10.69 7.34
C CYS A 118 -21.63 9.90 8.16
N ASP A 119 -22.15 10.51 9.22
CA ASP A 119 -23.38 10.05 9.88
C ASP A 119 -24.59 10.59 9.13
N GLN A 120 -25.34 9.70 8.50
CA GLN A 120 -26.48 10.11 7.69
C GLN A 120 -27.58 10.78 8.53
N ASP A 121 -27.94 10.18 9.67
CA ASP A 121 -29.10 10.59 10.45
C ASP A 121 -28.84 11.96 11.10
N ILE A 122 -27.61 12.19 11.56
CA ILE A 122 -27.20 13.47 12.17
C ILE A 122 -27.09 14.58 11.10
N LEU A 123 -26.55 14.28 9.93
CA LEU A 123 -26.39 15.28 8.87
C LEU A 123 -27.73 15.64 8.20
N GLU A 124 -28.67 14.70 8.06
CA GLU A 124 -30.00 14.96 7.52
C GLU A 124 -30.90 15.73 8.50
N SER A 125 -30.70 15.55 9.81
CA SER A 125 -31.47 16.23 10.87
C SER A 125 -31.04 17.68 11.14
N GLY A 126 -29.93 18.15 10.55
CA GLY A 126 -29.47 19.54 10.67
C GLY A 126 -28.93 19.91 12.06
N HIS A 127 -28.56 18.93 12.88
CA HIS A 127 -27.88 19.14 14.15
C HIS A 127 -26.43 19.66 13.95
N SER A 128 -25.72 19.94 15.05
CA SER A 128 -24.35 20.49 15.02
C SER A 128 -23.51 19.84 13.93
N LEU A 129 -23.07 20.66 12.98
CA LEU A 129 -22.34 20.22 11.79
C LEU A 129 -21.13 19.35 12.15
N ARG A 130 -20.44 19.59 13.28
CA ARG A 130 -19.27 18.77 13.67
C ARG A 130 -19.60 17.35 14.14
N ASP A 131 -20.83 17.11 14.62
CA ASP A 131 -21.22 15.82 15.20
C ASP A 131 -21.64 14.80 14.13
N GLY A 132 -21.79 15.24 12.87
CA GLY A 132 -22.13 14.38 11.75
C GLY A 132 -20.95 13.61 11.14
N ILE A 133 -19.78 13.64 11.79
CA ILE A 133 -18.60 12.85 11.40
C ILE A 133 -18.39 11.72 12.41
N ILE A 134 -18.34 10.49 11.89
CA ILE A 134 -18.04 9.29 12.65
C ILE A 134 -16.55 9.00 12.50
N HIS A 135 -15.85 8.97 13.64
CA HIS A 135 -14.43 8.61 13.72
C HIS A 135 -14.28 7.15 14.13
N ASN A 136 -13.62 6.36 13.29
CA ASN A 136 -13.33 4.95 13.56
C ASN A 136 -11.83 4.69 13.51
N SER A 137 -11.42 3.63 14.19
CA SER A 137 -10.07 3.11 14.05
C SER A 137 -9.99 1.62 14.33
N THR A 138 -8.97 0.98 13.79
CA THR A 138 -8.63 -0.41 14.07
C THR A 138 -7.13 -0.51 14.22
N THR A 139 -6.70 -1.30 15.21
CA THR A 139 -5.29 -1.51 15.53
C THR A 139 -4.94 -2.98 15.43
N TRP A 140 -3.84 -3.26 14.76
CA TRP A 140 -3.28 -4.60 14.61
C TRP A 140 -1.83 -4.63 15.06
N SER A 141 -1.30 -5.84 15.23
CA SER A 141 0.11 -6.04 15.53
C SER A 141 0.61 -7.31 14.85
N THR A 142 1.84 -7.27 14.38
CA THR A 142 2.51 -8.41 13.76
C THR A 142 3.93 -8.49 14.27
N ASP A 143 4.27 -9.64 14.84
CA ASP A 143 5.64 -9.96 15.25
C ASP A 143 6.43 -10.46 14.04
N PHE A 144 7.72 -10.15 13.98
CA PHE A 144 8.66 -10.67 12.99
C PHE A 144 10.07 -10.74 13.59
N THR A 145 11.00 -11.42 12.92
CA THR A 145 12.37 -11.56 13.42
C THR A 145 13.41 -11.22 12.37
N ILE A 146 14.52 -10.60 12.78
CA ILE A 146 15.72 -10.47 11.97
C ILE A 146 16.72 -11.54 12.41
N LYS A 147 17.22 -12.35 11.46
CA LYS A 147 18.20 -13.43 11.71
C LYS A 147 19.15 -13.56 10.53
N ASN A 148 20.45 -13.71 10.78
CA ASN A 148 21.47 -13.86 9.73
C ASN A 148 21.23 -15.06 8.81
N SER A 149 20.65 -16.14 9.35
CA SER A 149 20.34 -17.37 8.59
C SER A 149 19.02 -17.32 7.81
N ALA A 150 18.24 -16.26 7.95
CA ALA A 150 16.96 -16.13 7.26
C ALA A 150 17.14 -15.70 5.78
N PRO A 151 16.12 -15.90 4.92
CA PRO A 151 16.15 -15.39 3.55
C PRO A 151 16.25 -13.86 3.50
N LYS A 152 16.86 -13.34 2.43
CA LYS A 152 16.84 -11.90 2.14
C LYS A 152 15.39 -11.42 1.95
N VAL A 153 15.17 -10.14 2.25
CA VAL A 153 13.87 -9.49 2.00
C VAL A 153 13.53 -9.59 0.51
N ASP A 154 12.34 -10.09 0.22
CA ASP A 154 11.76 -10.18 -1.12
C ASP A 154 10.26 -9.85 -1.04
N LEU A 155 9.91 -8.65 -1.51
CA LEU A 155 8.53 -8.14 -1.47
C LEU A 155 7.61 -8.86 -2.47
N ILE A 156 8.14 -9.38 -3.57
CA ILE A 156 7.37 -10.14 -4.56
C ILE A 156 6.99 -11.49 -3.95
N ALA A 157 7.95 -12.18 -3.34
CA ALA A 157 7.71 -13.43 -2.64
C ALA A 157 6.79 -13.26 -1.42
N ALA A 158 6.81 -12.09 -0.76
CA ALA A 158 5.92 -11.78 0.36
C ALA A 158 4.42 -11.78 -0.03
N THR A 159 4.11 -11.57 -1.32
CA THR A 159 2.73 -11.56 -1.85
C THR A 159 2.41 -12.78 -2.71
N SER A 160 3.33 -13.73 -2.85
CA SER A 160 3.16 -14.90 -3.71
C SER A 160 2.55 -16.08 -2.94
N ASN A 161 1.24 -16.29 -3.08
CA ASN A 161 0.48 -17.48 -2.63
C ASN A 161 0.82 -17.99 -1.21
N LYS A 162 0.96 -17.07 -0.26
CA LYS A 162 1.04 -17.41 1.17
C LYS A 162 -0.36 -17.40 1.77
N THR A 163 -0.56 -18.11 2.88
CA THR A 163 -1.77 -17.96 3.69
C THR A 163 -1.76 -16.59 4.36
N CYS A 164 -2.65 -15.69 3.96
CA CYS A 164 -2.84 -14.40 4.63
C CYS A 164 -4.02 -14.53 5.59
N PRO A 165 -3.80 -14.66 6.90
CA PRO A 165 -4.89 -14.51 7.86
C PRO A 165 -5.51 -13.11 7.72
N GLY A 166 -6.83 -13.02 7.89
CA GLY A 166 -7.56 -11.76 7.82
C GLY A 166 -7.12 -10.73 8.88
N GLU A 167 -6.40 -11.17 9.91
CA GLU A 167 -5.80 -10.34 10.98
C GLU A 167 -4.73 -9.36 10.48
N TYR A 168 -4.38 -9.40 9.18
CA TYR A 168 -3.45 -8.45 8.56
C TYR A 168 -4.13 -7.33 7.78
N GLY A 169 -5.46 -7.29 7.76
CA GLY A 169 -6.22 -6.32 6.97
C GLY A 169 -7.32 -5.61 7.75
N VAL A 170 -7.76 -4.49 7.22
CA VAL A 170 -8.98 -3.77 7.62
C VAL A 170 -9.82 -3.56 6.38
N ALA A 171 -11.02 -4.13 6.34
CA ALA A 171 -11.96 -3.96 5.25
C ALA A 171 -13.11 -3.03 5.70
N ILE A 172 -13.44 -2.04 4.89
CA ILE A 172 -14.43 -1.01 5.15
C ILE A 172 -15.46 -1.03 4.03
N ASN A 173 -16.73 -1.24 4.38
CA ASN A 173 -17.82 -1.28 3.40
C ASN A 173 -18.34 0.15 3.13
N VAL A 174 -17.85 0.71 2.04
CA VAL A 174 -18.15 2.05 1.52
C VAL A 174 -19.36 1.96 0.61
N THR A 175 -20.43 2.65 0.99
CA THR A 175 -21.62 2.72 0.14
C THR A 175 -21.43 3.74 -0.99
N ASP A 176 -22.31 3.65 -1.95
CA ASP A 176 -22.49 4.58 -3.06
C ASP A 176 -23.15 5.92 -2.65
N LYS A 177 -23.48 6.09 -1.36
CA LYS A 177 -23.97 7.36 -0.80
C LYS A 177 -22.84 8.18 -0.21
N THR A 178 -22.78 9.45 -0.61
CA THR A 178 -21.91 10.46 0.00
C THR A 178 -22.73 11.65 0.49
N MET A 179 -22.23 12.35 1.50
CA MET A 179 -22.85 13.57 2.03
C MET A 179 -21.83 14.67 2.16
N LYS A 180 -22.31 15.92 2.20
CA LYS A 180 -21.43 17.09 2.29
C LYS A 180 -20.69 17.08 3.62
N ILE A 181 -19.38 17.30 3.54
CA ILE A 181 -18.54 17.44 4.72
C ILE A 181 -18.96 18.72 5.44
N PRO A 182 -19.16 18.67 6.76
CA PRO A 182 -19.62 19.83 7.50
C PRO A 182 -18.59 20.96 7.53
N PHE A 183 -19.08 22.20 7.58
CA PHE A 183 -18.21 23.38 7.56
C PHE A 183 -17.21 23.37 8.73
N GLY A 184 -15.93 23.60 8.42
CA GLY A 184 -14.86 23.67 9.41
C GLY A 184 -14.28 22.32 9.83
N VAL A 185 -14.73 21.21 9.24
CA VAL A 185 -14.05 19.91 9.32
C VAL A 185 -12.91 19.88 8.29
N SER A 186 -11.71 19.52 8.74
CA SER A 186 -10.57 19.34 7.84
C SER A 186 -10.64 17.95 7.22
N TRP A 187 -10.65 17.88 5.89
CA TRP A 187 -10.74 16.62 5.16
C TRP A 187 -9.60 16.46 4.17
N SER A 188 -8.82 15.39 4.33
CA SER A 188 -7.77 15.01 3.40
C SER A 188 -8.42 14.59 2.08
N GLY A 189 -8.08 15.30 1.00
CA GLY A 189 -8.66 15.04 -0.32
C GLY A 189 -9.83 15.95 -0.72
N GLY A 190 -10.16 17.02 0.02
CA GLY A 190 -11.27 17.94 -0.30
C GLY A 190 -11.33 18.41 -1.77
N LYS A 191 -10.16 18.63 -2.40
CA LYS A 191 -10.07 18.95 -3.85
C LYS A 191 -10.61 17.84 -4.77
N TYR A 192 -10.49 16.58 -4.37
CA TYR A 192 -10.80 15.39 -5.18
C TYR A 192 -12.10 14.69 -4.78
N THR A 193 -12.72 15.10 -3.67
CA THR A 193 -13.98 14.53 -3.15
C THR A 193 -15.19 15.44 -3.37
N ASN A 194 -14.99 16.66 -3.91
CA ASN A 194 -16.04 17.70 -3.96
C ASN A 194 -16.63 18.00 -2.56
N ASP A 195 -15.75 17.95 -1.55
CA ASP A 195 -16.08 18.11 -0.14
C ASP A 195 -17.22 17.18 0.33
N THR A 196 -17.18 15.90 -0.06
CA THR A 196 -18.08 14.86 0.46
C THR A 196 -17.35 13.74 1.20
N CYS A 197 -18.03 13.13 2.18
CA CYS A 197 -17.62 11.89 2.84
C CYS A 197 -18.61 10.76 2.58
N ALA A 198 -18.14 9.52 2.69
CA ALA A 198 -18.97 8.35 2.46
C ALA A 198 -19.84 8.04 3.69
N VAL A 199 -21.05 7.54 3.42
CA VAL A 199 -21.85 6.81 4.41
C VAL A 199 -21.39 5.35 4.36
N LEU A 200 -21.14 4.74 5.51
CA LEU A 200 -20.66 3.36 5.61
C LEU A 200 -21.81 2.38 5.88
N ALA A 201 -21.68 1.16 5.36
CA ALA A 201 -22.54 0.06 5.76
C ALA A 201 -21.87 -0.70 6.92
N PHE A 202 -22.51 -0.66 8.10
CA PHE A 202 -21.94 -1.27 9.31
C PHE A 202 -22.19 -2.78 9.43
N SER A 203 -23.11 -3.34 8.64
CA SER A 203 -23.45 -4.76 8.69
C SER A 203 -23.82 -5.34 7.31
N PRO A 204 -23.30 -6.53 6.95
CA PRO A 204 -22.25 -7.26 7.68
C PRO A 204 -20.88 -6.59 7.53
N THR A 205 -20.01 -6.72 8.54
CA THR A 205 -18.61 -6.30 8.44
C THR A 205 -17.90 -7.15 7.38
N PRO A 206 -17.24 -6.54 6.38
CA PRO A 206 -16.54 -7.30 5.35
C PRO A 206 -15.30 -7.99 5.94
N THR A 207 -15.00 -9.19 5.43
CA THR A 207 -13.79 -9.93 5.79
C THR A 207 -12.64 -9.46 4.88
N PRO A 208 -11.50 -9.00 5.43
CA PRO A 208 -10.33 -8.67 4.64
C PRO A 208 -9.79 -9.87 3.85
N ASN A 209 -9.25 -9.63 2.66
CA ASN A 209 -8.54 -10.58 1.84
C ASN A 209 -7.14 -10.06 1.43
N PRO A 210 -6.17 -10.04 2.38
CA PRO A 210 -4.85 -9.45 2.16
C PRO A 210 -4.02 -10.16 1.08
N CYS A 211 -4.43 -11.36 0.68
CA CYS A 211 -3.79 -12.17 -0.36
C CYS A 211 -4.10 -11.71 -1.78
N ARG A 212 -5.06 -10.79 -1.96
CA ARG A 212 -5.32 -10.18 -3.26
C ARG A 212 -4.24 -9.20 -3.68
N VAL A 213 -3.51 -8.65 -2.71
CA VAL A 213 -2.40 -7.74 -2.96
C VAL A 213 -1.28 -8.49 -3.67
N HIS A 214 -0.87 -7.99 -4.82
CA HIS A 214 0.28 -8.49 -5.55
C HIS A 214 1.29 -7.37 -5.77
N ILE A 215 2.52 -7.57 -5.26
CA ILE A 215 3.65 -6.69 -5.55
C ILE A 215 4.44 -7.32 -6.70
N ASN A 216 4.49 -6.61 -7.82
CA ASN A 216 5.31 -7.01 -8.97
C ASN A 216 6.65 -6.25 -8.97
N LYS A 217 7.53 -6.63 -9.89
CA LYS A 217 8.86 -6.04 -10.01
C LYS A 217 8.81 -4.52 -10.23
N THR A 218 7.92 -4.04 -11.08
CA THR A 218 7.78 -2.60 -11.37
C THR A 218 7.34 -1.81 -10.15
N THR A 219 6.47 -2.38 -9.30
CA THR A 219 6.09 -1.77 -8.02
C THR A 219 7.29 -1.69 -7.08
N VAL A 220 8.12 -2.73 -6.99
CA VAL A 220 9.36 -2.71 -6.19
C VAL A 220 10.32 -1.64 -6.70
N GLU A 221 10.58 -1.61 -8.00
CA GLU A 221 11.45 -0.60 -8.64
C GLU A 221 10.92 0.82 -8.39
N SER A 222 9.60 1.03 -8.39
CA SER A 222 8.97 2.32 -8.04
C SER A 222 9.17 2.72 -6.58
N MET A 223 9.03 1.77 -5.64
CA MET A 223 9.29 2.02 -4.21
C MET A 223 10.77 2.33 -3.95
N GLU A 224 11.68 1.62 -4.61
CA GLU A 224 13.12 1.89 -4.54
C GLU A 224 13.48 3.25 -5.14
N ALA A 225 12.86 3.63 -6.27
CA ALA A 225 13.02 4.96 -6.85
C ALA A 225 12.51 6.07 -5.92
N SER A 226 11.38 5.84 -5.24
CA SER A 226 10.84 6.74 -4.21
C SER A 226 11.81 6.90 -3.03
N LEU A 227 12.38 5.78 -2.53
CA LEU A 227 13.42 5.82 -1.49
C LEU A 227 14.64 6.61 -1.95
N HIS A 228 15.14 6.33 -3.15
CA HIS A 228 16.30 7.00 -3.72
C HIS A 228 16.06 8.51 -3.84
N ALA A 229 14.90 8.92 -4.38
CA ALA A 229 14.53 10.34 -4.45
C ALA A 229 14.48 11.02 -3.07
N ARG A 230 14.03 10.32 -2.02
CA ARG A 230 14.07 10.84 -0.64
C ARG A 230 15.50 10.98 -0.13
N LEU A 231 16.36 10.00 -0.40
CA LEU A 231 17.78 10.05 -0.02
C LEU A 231 18.53 11.19 -0.71
N CYS A 232 18.22 11.47 -1.97
CA CYS A 232 18.78 12.60 -2.71
C CYS A 232 18.38 13.96 -2.15
N ASN A 233 17.23 14.04 -1.48
CA ASN A 233 16.79 15.24 -0.78
C ASN A 233 17.23 15.28 0.70
N SER A 234 18.08 14.34 1.13
CA SER A 234 18.57 14.26 2.50
C SER A 234 19.85 15.08 2.69
N LEU A 235 20.29 15.24 3.95
CA LEU A 235 21.51 15.98 4.30
C LEU A 235 22.79 15.34 3.75
N ASN A 236 22.76 14.04 3.44
CA ASN A 236 23.89 13.29 2.89
C ASN A 236 23.41 12.48 1.67
N PRO A 237 23.22 13.13 0.52
CA PRO A 237 22.71 12.46 -0.67
C PRO A 237 23.75 11.47 -1.22
N PRO A 238 23.30 10.34 -1.78
CA PRO A 238 24.16 9.46 -2.59
C PRO A 238 24.83 10.18 -3.77
N ASP A 239 25.99 9.68 -4.19
CA ASP A 239 26.76 10.27 -5.31
C ASP A 239 26.04 10.18 -6.66
N ASP A 240 25.11 9.24 -6.82
CA ASP A 240 24.33 8.98 -8.04
C ASP A 240 23.03 9.80 -8.14
N CYS A 241 22.81 10.73 -7.21
CA CYS A 241 21.68 11.64 -7.27
C CYS A 241 21.73 12.56 -8.49
N PRO A 242 20.58 12.89 -9.10
CA PRO A 242 20.54 13.81 -10.21
C PRO A 242 21.06 15.19 -9.79
N GLU A 243 21.91 15.79 -10.61
CA GLU A 243 22.32 17.19 -10.46
C GLU A 243 21.06 18.08 -10.37
N GLU A 244 21.10 19.07 -9.47
CA GLU A 244 19.97 19.99 -9.24
C GLU A 244 19.42 20.52 -10.57
N GLY A 245 18.13 20.26 -10.85
CA GLY A 245 17.42 20.73 -12.04
C GLY A 245 17.13 19.69 -13.13
N LYS A 246 17.59 18.44 -13.02
CA LYS A 246 17.22 17.34 -13.93
C LYS A 246 16.18 16.43 -13.27
N ASN A 247 14.91 16.61 -13.63
CA ASN A 247 13.82 15.74 -13.13
C ASN A 247 14.02 14.29 -13.60
N ALA A 248 13.61 13.30 -12.79
CA ALA A 248 13.75 11.86 -13.06
C ALA A 248 13.23 11.41 -14.45
N ALA A 249 12.25 12.13 -15.00
CA ALA A 249 11.74 11.89 -16.36
C ALA A 249 12.77 12.17 -17.48
N GLN A 250 13.74 13.07 -17.25
CA GLN A 250 14.80 13.36 -18.22
C GLN A 250 15.96 12.35 -18.15
N GLN A 251 16.24 11.76 -16.98
CA GLN A 251 17.27 10.73 -16.88
C GLN A 251 16.89 9.46 -17.66
N LEU A 252 15.62 9.04 -17.62
CA LEU A 252 15.12 7.92 -18.44
C LEU A 252 15.22 8.19 -19.95
N ALA A 253 15.14 9.46 -20.38
CA ALA A 253 15.34 9.84 -21.78
C ALA A 253 16.82 9.73 -22.20
N VAL A 254 17.77 9.95 -21.29
CA VAL A 254 19.21 9.85 -21.60
C VAL A 254 19.66 8.39 -21.68
N THR A 255 19.11 7.48 -20.86
CA THR A 255 19.37 6.04 -20.96
C THR A 255 18.64 5.38 -22.14
N GLY A 256 17.55 5.98 -22.64
CA GLY A 256 16.78 5.49 -23.79
C GLY A 256 17.34 5.84 -25.17
N ILE A 257 18.37 6.70 -25.28
CA ILE A 257 18.93 7.15 -26.58
C ILE A 257 20.06 6.24 -27.10
N PHE A 258 20.54 5.25 -26.34
CA PHE A 258 21.67 4.40 -26.75
C PHE A 258 21.33 3.15 -27.59
N LEU A 259 20.12 3.02 -28.17
CA LEU A 259 19.73 1.83 -28.94
C LEU A 259 19.35 2.03 -30.42
N PHE A 260 19.79 3.12 -31.08
CA PHE A 260 19.70 3.21 -32.55
C PHE A 260 21.01 3.65 -33.20
N LEU A 261 22.03 2.78 -33.15
CA LEU A 261 23.13 2.81 -34.12
C LEU A 261 23.43 1.39 -34.59
N SER A 262 22.71 0.94 -35.61
CA SER A 262 23.20 -0.12 -36.50
C SER A 262 22.83 0.15 -37.97
N THR A 263 23.90 0.45 -38.74
CA THR A 263 24.11 0.11 -40.15
C THR A 263 23.29 0.81 -41.24
N VAL A 264 23.82 1.92 -41.79
CA VAL A 264 23.82 2.14 -43.25
C VAL A 264 25.28 2.27 -43.69
N GLY A 265 25.81 1.21 -44.27
CA GLY A 265 27.15 1.17 -44.83
C GLY A 265 27.12 0.64 -46.26
N ALA A 266 27.75 1.40 -47.15
CA ALA A 266 28.20 1.05 -48.50
C ALA A 266 27.17 1.03 -49.65
N ILE A 267 26.88 2.22 -50.22
CA ILE A 267 26.85 2.38 -51.68
C ILE A 267 27.64 3.65 -52.02
N GLY A 268 28.80 3.47 -52.64
CA GLY A 268 29.67 4.58 -53.00
C GLY A 268 30.95 4.11 -53.67
N PHE A 269 30.83 3.24 -54.67
CA PHE A 269 31.90 3.00 -55.63
C PHE A 269 31.40 3.31 -57.04
N LEU A 270 32.18 4.19 -57.70
CA LEU A 270 32.27 4.46 -59.14
C LEU A 270 31.18 5.43 -59.68
N PHE A 271 31.48 6.55 -60.35
CA PHE A 271 32.59 6.91 -61.23
C PHE A 271 32.90 8.42 -61.23
N LYS A 272 34.17 8.78 -61.38
CA LYS A 272 34.62 10.06 -61.96
C LYS A 272 35.58 9.74 -63.10
N LEU A 273 35.02 9.62 -64.31
CA LEU A 273 35.53 9.93 -65.66
C LEU A 273 34.69 9.18 -66.68
#